data_AF-A0A9D0AV00-F1
#
_entry.id   AF-A0A9D0AV00-F1
#
_cell.length_a   1.000
_cell.length_b   1.000
_cell.length_c   1.000
_cell.angle_alpha   90.00
_cell.angle_beta   90.00
_cell.angle_gamma   90.00
#
_symmetry.space_group_name_H-M   'P 1'
#
loop_
_entity.id
_entity.type
_entity.pdbx_description
1 polymer ?
#
loop_
_entity_poly.entity_id
_entity_poly.type
_entity_poly.pdbx_seq_one_letter_code
_entity_poly.pdbx_strand_id
1 'polypeptide(L)'
;PNTGWTPMHCVSNYPVNLQNSRLGYITYLQKKWQREIGYSSHDDDWEVCLLAMQLGASVIERHITLDRGASGLDHSSSSTVEHFEKISRFANELPQILLGKFPRVPNQGELLNRQNLGRSFFTIKDLPVGHRLQMSDLVYRAPNTGLNKTNINKYISKPLQVELKKEAGLTSSIFENKCSLPEYVINKAKKIGLSLPVRLHDLKIIESIFPIGAFEFHLSFDEVLSDIDLININSLNKYSIHLPDYINPTQLMDPFSKDNGQRKASLNIIDRTVKLAERLQDLTGLPVPVVGSFSIVHQDRLNFFEEHTVLFESYKKHGVEVIPQWLPPIAWYFGGSVNLHVMNEMIDVEFIKKYDIGICLDICHMILGRNYYHFSTDLLLDSLKNNIRHIHIADAIGIDGEGLDIGTGEPENIKLIKDALEYDCIKVIEVWQGHLNNGAGFRNALIKLTEMYEA
;
A
#
# COMPACT_ATOMS: atom_id res chain seq x y z
N PRO A 1 -17.94 44.93 17.54
CA PRO A 1 -18.31 43.87 16.57
C PRO A 1 -17.39 42.66 16.77
N ASN A 2 -17.80 41.69 17.58
CA ASN A 2 -16.90 40.70 18.17
C ASN A 2 -16.83 39.36 17.42
N THR A 3 -17.50 39.20 16.28
CA THR A 3 -17.49 37.96 15.50
C THR A 3 -17.47 38.24 13.99
N GLY A 4 -16.88 37.34 13.20
CA GLY A 4 -16.94 37.39 11.72
C GLY A 4 -15.81 38.15 10.99
N TRP A 5 -14.65 38.37 11.63
CA TRP A 5 -13.48 38.98 10.96
C TRP A 5 -12.17 38.34 11.46
N THR A 6 -11.20 38.21 10.56
CA THR A 6 -9.84 37.69 10.82
C THR A 6 -8.84 38.81 10.54
N PRO A 7 -8.10 39.31 11.55
CA PRO A 7 -7.04 40.28 11.32
C PRO A 7 -5.88 39.69 10.52
N MET A 8 -5.28 40.49 9.63
CA MET A 8 -4.14 40.09 8.80
C MET A 8 -2.87 40.82 9.26
N HIS A 9 -1.80 40.07 9.53
CA HIS A 9 -0.45 40.65 9.55
C HIS A 9 -0.06 41.01 8.11
N CYS A 10 0.47 42.20 7.91
CA CYS A 10 0.82 42.72 6.59
C CYS A 10 1.96 43.73 6.73
N VAL A 11 2.88 43.71 5.78
CA VAL A 11 3.89 44.76 5.57
C VAL A 11 3.61 45.35 4.19
N SER A 12 3.21 46.61 4.15
CA SER A 12 2.81 47.32 2.92
C SER A 12 4.02 47.79 2.11
N ASN A 13 4.92 46.87 1.76
CA ASN A 13 6.09 47.08 0.91
C ASN A 13 6.03 46.09 -0.26
N TYR A 14 6.25 46.55 -1.48
CA TYR A 14 6.06 45.75 -2.70
C TYR A 14 7.36 45.76 -3.53
N PRO A 15 8.25 44.75 -3.42
CA PRO A 15 8.19 43.62 -2.49
C PRO A 15 8.68 43.95 -1.07
N VAL A 16 8.29 43.13 -0.10
CA VAL A 16 8.88 43.12 1.25
C VAL A 16 10.25 42.46 1.16
N ASN A 17 11.29 43.12 1.70
CA ASN A 17 12.57 42.46 1.91
C ASN A 17 12.41 41.41 3.03
N LEU A 18 12.95 40.20 2.84
CA LEU A 18 12.82 39.08 3.77
C LEU A 18 13.14 39.41 5.25
N GLN A 19 14.10 40.31 5.51
CA GLN A 19 14.45 40.73 6.87
C GLN A 19 13.37 41.59 7.56
N ASN A 20 12.42 42.11 6.78
CA ASN A 20 11.35 43.00 7.20
C ASN A 20 9.97 42.30 7.25
N SER A 21 9.84 41.01 6.92
CA SER A 21 8.55 40.30 6.95
C SER A 21 7.96 40.21 8.35
N ARG A 22 8.80 40.23 9.40
CA ARG A 22 8.41 40.31 10.82
C ARG A 22 7.33 39.29 11.24
N LEU A 23 7.38 38.06 10.71
CA LEU A 23 6.33 37.05 10.92
C LEU A 23 6.04 36.70 12.39
N GLY A 24 6.99 36.91 13.32
CA GLY A 24 6.73 36.74 14.76
C GLY A 24 5.61 37.65 15.29
N TYR A 25 5.22 38.69 14.56
CA TYR A 25 4.05 39.50 14.88
C TYR A 25 2.73 38.72 14.80
N ILE A 26 2.64 37.67 13.97
CA ILE A 26 1.48 36.76 13.92
C ILE A 26 1.22 36.15 15.31
N THR A 27 2.24 35.57 15.93
CA THR A 27 2.13 34.96 17.27
C THR A 27 1.81 36.01 18.34
N TYR A 28 2.38 37.21 18.23
CA TYR A 28 2.04 38.30 19.14
C TYR A 28 0.56 38.71 19.03
N LEU A 29 0.04 38.86 17.80
CA LEU A 29 -1.36 39.21 17.56
C LEU A 29 -2.31 38.11 18.03
N GLN A 30 -1.98 36.83 17.79
CA GLN A 30 -2.75 35.69 18.30
C GLN A 30 -2.88 35.75 19.83
N LYS A 31 -1.76 36.00 20.54
CA LYS A 31 -1.75 36.15 22.00
C LYS A 31 -2.51 37.39 22.47
N LYS A 32 -2.35 38.52 21.79
CA LYS A 32 -2.96 39.80 22.17
C LYS A 32 -4.48 39.78 22.00
N TRP A 33 -4.96 39.22 20.90
CA TRP A 33 -6.38 39.24 20.56
C TRP A 33 -7.10 37.94 20.89
N GLN A 34 -6.39 36.86 21.23
CA GLN A 34 -6.97 35.53 21.53
C GLN A 34 -7.87 35.04 20.39
N ARG A 35 -7.42 35.27 19.15
CA ARG A 35 -8.15 34.96 17.91
C ARG A 35 -7.18 34.51 16.83
N GLU A 36 -7.75 33.88 15.81
CA GLU A 36 -7.03 33.55 14.59
C GLU A 36 -6.52 34.82 13.89
N ILE A 37 -5.34 34.71 13.30
CA ILE A 37 -4.64 35.77 12.57
C ILE A 37 -4.28 35.21 11.20
N GLY A 38 -4.48 35.98 10.14
CA GLY A 38 -3.95 35.64 8.81
C GLY A 38 -2.69 36.42 8.46
N TYR A 39 -2.16 36.16 7.27
CA TYR A 39 -1.00 36.81 6.70
C TYR A 39 -1.30 37.27 5.27
N SER A 40 -1.19 38.58 5.03
CA SER A 40 -1.26 39.17 3.69
C SER A 40 0.17 39.49 3.24
N SER A 41 0.63 38.69 2.28
CA SER A 41 2.03 38.58 1.89
C SER A 41 2.32 39.39 0.63
N HIS A 42 3.30 40.28 0.72
CA HIS A 42 3.89 41.00 -0.42
C HIS A 42 5.39 40.67 -0.57
N ASP A 43 5.84 39.59 0.06
CA ASP A 43 7.21 39.09 -0.07
C ASP A 43 7.47 38.59 -1.49
N ASP A 44 8.69 38.87 -1.98
CA ASP A 44 9.15 38.34 -3.27
C ASP A 44 9.15 36.80 -3.28
N ASP A 45 9.56 36.22 -2.15
CA ASP A 45 9.55 34.79 -1.87
C ASP A 45 8.18 34.35 -1.35
N TRP A 46 7.36 33.82 -2.26
CA TRP A 46 6.84 32.47 -2.05
C TRP A 46 6.64 31.91 -0.64
N GLU A 47 7.72 31.27 -0.22
CA GLU A 47 7.92 30.33 0.87
C GLU A 47 7.70 30.99 2.23
N VAL A 48 7.74 32.33 2.32
CA VAL A 48 7.40 33.08 3.52
C VAL A 48 5.98 32.75 3.99
N CYS A 49 5.07 32.42 3.07
CA CYS A 49 3.73 31.94 3.39
C CYS A 49 3.75 30.63 4.20
N LEU A 50 4.68 29.71 3.90
CA LEU A 50 4.81 28.45 4.66
C LEU A 50 5.23 28.71 6.10
N LEU A 51 6.15 29.64 6.29
CA LEU A 51 6.59 30.06 7.63
C LEU A 51 5.44 30.73 8.40
N ALA A 52 4.62 31.54 7.73
CA ALA A 52 3.45 32.15 8.33
C ALA A 52 2.41 31.09 8.76
N MET A 53 2.11 30.11 7.90
CA MET A 53 1.21 29.01 8.24
C MET A 53 1.75 28.20 9.44
N GLN A 54 3.07 27.92 9.49
CA GLN A 54 3.71 27.23 10.62
C GLN A 54 3.56 27.98 11.95
N LEU A 55 3.54 29.31 11.90
CA LEU A 55 3.28 30.17 13.07
C LEU A 55 1.79 30.26 13.42
N GLY A 56 0.93 29.55 12.71
CA GLY A 56 -0.51 29.46 12.94
C GLY A 56 -1.32 30.53 12.20
N ALA A 57 -0.84 31.07 11.08
CA ALA A 57 -1.67 31.92 10.24
C ALA A 57 -2.84 31.09 9.68
N SER A 58 -4.09 31.52 9.91
CA SER A 58 -5.29 30.78 9.46
C SER A 58 -5.75 31.14 8.05
N VAL A 59 -5.29 32.28 7.54
CA VAL A 59 -5.60 32.77 6.18
C VAL A 59 -4.30 33.26 5.56
N ILE A 60 -4.04 32.88 4.32
CA ILE A 60 -2.94 33.42 3.51
C ILE A 60 -3.54 34.19 2.34
N GLU A 61 -3.08 35.41 2.14
CA GLU A 61 -3.47 36.27 1.02
C GLU A 61 -2.23 36.65 0.22
N ARG A 62 -2.32 36.55 -1.11
CA ARG A 62 -1.27 36.93 -2.06
C ARG A 62 -1.87 37.45 -3.36
N HIS A 63 -1.12 38.32 -4.03
CA HIS A 63 -1.34 38.64 -5.44
C HIS A 63 -0.94 37.45 -6.32
N ILE A 64 -1.68 37.23 -7.40
CA ILE A 64 -1.41 36.20 -8.42
C ILE A 64 -1.20 36.85 -9.79
N THR A 65 -0.30 36.29 -10.59
CA THR A 65 -0.01 36.76 -11.93
C THR A 65 0.28 35.60 -12.89
N LEU A 66 0.01 35.81 -14.18
CA LEU A 66 0.43 34.89 -15.24
C LEU A 66 1.89 35.12 -15.65
N ASP A 67 2.42 36.32 -15.42
CA ASP A 67 3.78 36.71 -15.78
C ASP A 67 4.30 37.76 -14.80
N ARG A 68 5.39 37.42 -14.08
CA ARG A 68 6.07 38.33 -13.14
C ARG A 68 6.89 39.41 -13.85
N GLY A 69 7.23 39.22 -15.12
CA GLY A 69 7.91 40.20 -15.96
C GLY A 69 6.98 41.21 -16.65
N ALA A 70 5.67 41.05 -16.52
CA ALA A 70 4.70 41.95 -17.13
C ALA A 70 4.70 43.36 -16.49
N SER A 71 4.19 44.34 -17.24
CA SER A 71 4.13 45.73 -16.80
C SER A 71 3.11 45.94 -15.68
N GLY A 72 3.56 46.46 -14.55
CA GLY A 72 2.72 46.85 -13.42
C GLY A 72 3.48 46.70 -12.10
N LEU A 73 3.08 47.47 -11.08
CA LEU A 73 3.82 47.58 -9.82
C LEU A 73 3.84 46.27 -9.01
N ASP A 74 2.78 45.47 -9.11
CA ASP A 74 2.60 44.28 -8.25
C ASP A 74 3.05 42.98 -8.92
N HIS A 75 3.33 42.98 -10.22
CA HIS A 75 3.68 41.77 -10.97
C HIS A 75 4.94 41.08 -10.43
N SER A 76 5.95 41.88 -10.07
CA SER A 76 7.23 41.37 -9.58
C SER A 76 7.09 40.62 -8.25
N SER A 77 6.19 41.04 -7.35
CA SER A 77 5.96 40.43 -6.03
C SER A 77 4.81 39.40 -6.00
N SER A 78 4.12 39.23 -7.12
CA SER A 78 2.99 38.29 -7.25
C SER A 78 3.44 36.84 -7.40
N SER A 79 2.61 35.91 -6.93
CA SER A 79 2.77 34.48 -7.18
C SER A 79 2.40 34.13 -8.62
N THR A 80 3.17 33.26 -9.27
CA THR A 80 2.72 32.59 -10.49
C THR A 80 1.66 31.53 -10.14
N VAL A 81 1.00 30.95 -11.14
CA VAL A 81 0.10 29.80 -10.95
C VAL A 81 0.81 28.67 -10.20
N GLU A 82 2.03 28.32 -10.60
CA GLU A 82 2.84 27.28 -9.94
C GLU A 82 3.14 27.61 -8.46
N HIS A 83 3.47 28.86 -8.13
CA HIS A 83 3.67 29.26 -6.74
C HIS A 83 2.38 29.09 -5.92
N PHE A 84 1.25 29.52 -6.46
CA PHE A 84 -0.03 29.44 -5.77
C PHE A 84 -0.50 27.99 -5.57
N GLU A 85 -0.27 27.12 -6.56
CA GLU A 85 -0.49 25.67 -6.44
C GLU A 85 0.35 25.06 -5.31
N LYS A 86 1.63 25.45 -5.20
CA LYS A 86 2.50 25.00 -4.09
C LYS A 86 2.00 25.50 -2.73
N ILE A 87 1.60 26.77 -2.62
CA ILE A 87 1.01 27.34 -1.39
C ILE A 87 -0.24 26.55 -0.99
N SER A 88 -1.17 26.35 -1.94
CA SER A 88 -2.41 25.63 -1.71
C SER A 88 -2.16 24.19 -1.26
N ARG A 89 -1.26 23.48 -1.94
CA ARG A 89 -0.84 22.13 -1.56
C ARG A 89 -0.32 22.09 -0.13
N PHE A 90 0.66 22.93 0.22
CA PHE A 90 1.21 22.92 1.58
C PHE A 90 0.19 23.35 2.63
N ALA A 91 -0.71 24.28 2.33
CA ALA A 91 -1.78 24.66 3.25
C ALA A 91 -2.69 23.47 3.59
N ASN A 92 -3.02 22.65 2.60
CA ASN A 92 -3.84 21.44 2.77
C ASN A 92 -3.07 20.34 3.53
N GLU A 93 -1.79 20.13 3.23
CA GLU A 93 -0.96 19.07 3.84
C GLU A 93 -0.44 19.42 5.25
N LEU A 94 -0.39 20.72 5.61
CA LEU A 94 0.26 21.17 6.84
C LEU A 94 -0.25 20.48 8.13
N PRO A 95 -1.56 20.26 8.34
CA PRO A 95 -2.04 19.55 9.52
C PRO A 95 -1.43 18.15 9.66
N GLN A 96 -1.28 17.42 8.55
CA GLN A 96 -0.67 16.09 8.53
C GLN A 96 0.84 16.16 8.77
N ILE A 97 1.53 17.09 8.12
CA ILE A 97 2.97 17.33 8.30
C ILE A 97 3.32 17.64 9.77
N LEU A 98 2.43 18.32 10.50
CA LEU A 98 2.62 18.71 11.91
C LEU A 98 2.12 17.70 12.94
N LEU A 99 1.66 16.51 12.52
CA LEU A 99 1.38 15.41 13.45
C LEU A 99 2.65 14.96 14.18
N GLY A 100 2.48 14.21 15.29
CA GLY A 100 3.61 13.64 16.04
C GLY A 100 3.82 14.18 17.47
N LYS A 101 2.75 14.59 18.17
CA LYS A 101 2.80 14.93 19.61
C LYS A 101 2.91 13.71 20.55
N PHE A 102 3.11 12.51 19.98
CA PHE A 102 3.10 11.20 20.65
C PHE A 102 4.27 10.34 20.15
N PRO A 103 4.56 9.17 20.76
CA PRO A 103 5.61 8.28 20.28
C PRO A 103 5.45 7.97 18.79
N ARG A 104 6.53 8.17 18.02
CA ARG A 104 6.53 7.98 16.57
C ARG A 104 6.34 6.52 16.21
N VAL A 105 5.39 6.25 15.32
CA VAL A 105 5.22 4.97 14.64
C VAL A 105 5.94 5.07 13.28
N PRO A 106 6.82 4.12 12.91
CA PRO A 106 7.46 4.12 11.60
C PRO A 106 6.41 3.85 10.52
N ASN A 107 6.53 4.51 9.36
CA ASN A 107 5.70 4.18 8.20
C ASN A 107 6.14 2.86 7.55
N GLN A 108 5.39 2.42 6.54
CA GLN A 108 5.62 1.13 5.88
C GLN A 108 6.98 1.03 5.20
N GLY A 109 7.41 2.08 4.49
CA GLY A 109 8.75 2.13 3.89
C GLY A 109 9.88 2.04 4.93
N GLU A 110 9.70 2.65 6.11
CA GLU A 110 10.64 2.54 7.22
C GLU A 110 10.66 1.14 7.83
N LEU A 111 9.51 0.48 7.95
CA LEU A 111 9.41 -0.91 8.43
C LEU A 111 10.14 -1.86 7.48
N LEU A 112 9.93 -1.71 6.16
CA LEU A 112 10.65 -2.42 5.11
C LEU A 112 12.16 -2.21 5.20
N ASN A 113 12.59 -0.95 5.27
CA ASN A 113 14.01 -0.61 5.37
C ASN A 113 14.62 -1.14 6.68
N ARG A 114 13.88 -1.11 7.79
CA ARG A 114 14.30 -1.69 9.07
C ARG A 114 14.44 -3.21 8.98
N GLN A 115 13.57 -3.89 8.25
CA GLN A 115 13.69 -5.33 8.00
C GLN A 115 14.95 -5.64 7.20
N ASN A 116 15.17 -4.94 6.08
CA ASN A 116 16.29 -5.22 5.18
C ASN A 116 17.66 -4.82 5.77
N LEU A 117 17.75 -3.64 6.38
CA LEU A 117 19.00 -3.04 6.86
C LEU A 117 19.26 -3.31 8.35
N GLY A 118 18.22 -3.70 9.10
CA GLY A 118 18.33 -4.03 10.51
C GLY A 118 19.03 -5.37 10.75
N ARG A 119 19.14 -5.75 12.03
CA ARG A 119 19.73 -7.02 12.44
C ARG A 119 18.79 -7.82 13.36
N SER A 120 18.82 -9.14 13.20
CA SER A 120 18.14 -10.10 14.07
C SER A 120 19.08 -11.26 14.42
N PHE A 121 18.61 -12.18 15.25
CA PHE A 121 19.35 -13.36 15.64
C PHE A 121 19.12 -14.52 14.68
N PHE A 122 20.22 -15.18 14.31
CA PHE A 122 20.25 -16.39 13.49
C PHE A 122 21.00 -17.49 14.24
N THR A 123 20.67 -18.75 13.98
CA THR A 123 21.39 -19.89 14.58
C THR A 123 22.80 -20.02 13.99
N ILE A 124 23.78 -20.41 14.80
CA ILE A 124 25.16 -20.70 14.32
C ILE A 124 25.40 -22.19 14.02
N LYS A 125 24.44 -23.05 14.39
CA LYS A 125 24.48 -24.50 14.25
C LYS A 125 23.05 -25.05 14.16
N ASP A 126 22.92 -26.31 13.76
CA ASP A 126 21.65 -27.04 13.82
C ASP A 126 21.20 -27.23 15.28
N LEU A 127 19.92 -27.01 15.54
CA LEU A 127 19.28 -27.14 16.86
C LEU A 127 18.05 -28.07 16.75
N PRO A 128 18.01 -29.18 17.50
CA PRO A 128 16.90 -30.13 17.45
C PRO A 128 15.65 -29.61 18.17
N VAL A 129 14.49 -30.21 17.85
CA VAL A 129 13.24 -30.01 18.61
C VAL A 129 13.47 -30.27 20.10
N GLY A 130 12.91 -29.42 20.96
CA GLY A 130 13.05 -29.50 22.41
C GLY A 130 14.33 -28.87 22.97
N HIS A 131 15.31 -28.53 22.12
CA HIS A 131 16.52 -27.81 22.54
C HIS A 131 16.15 -26.52 23.27
N ARG A 132 16.78 -26.24 24.41
CA ARG A 132 16.56 -24.99 25.15
C ARG A 132 17.50 -23.92 24.62
N LEU A 133 16.94 -22.91 23.96
CA LEU A 133 17.71 -21.89 23.28
C LEU A 133 18.68 -21.15 24.23
N GLN A 134 19.94 -21.00 23.82
CA GLN A 134 20.93 -20.17 24.54
C GLN A 134 21.45 -19.03 23.65
N MET A 135 21.94 -17.96 24.27
CA MET A 135 22.53 -16.84 23.52
C MET A 135 23.79 -17.26 22.74
N SER A 136 24.52 -18.25 23.24
CA SER A 136 25.67 -18.84 22.55
C SER A 136 25.31 -19.63 21.29
N ASP A 137 24.03 -19.96 21.08
CA ASP A 137 23.58 -20.63 19.85
C ASP A 137 23.34 -19.63 18.71
N LEU A 138 23.52 -18.33 18.95
CA LEU A 138 23.03 -17.26 18.09
C LEU A 138 24.12 -16.30 17.61
N VAL A 139 23.93 -15.78 16.40
CA VAL A 139 24.69 -14.67 15.82
C VAL A 139 23.75 -13.52 15.47
N TYR A 140 24.17 -12.28 15.75
CA TYR A 140 23.39 -11.08 15.48
C TYR A 140 23.85 -10.41 14.19
N ARG A 141 23.08 -10.56 13.11
CA ARG A 141 23.43 -10.07 11.77
C ARG A 141 22.19 -9.60 11.00
N ALA A 142 22.41 -8.95 9.86
CA ALA A 142 21.33 -8.59 8.94
C ALA A 142 20.84 -9.84 8.18
N PRO A 143 19.57 -9.86 7.74
CA PRO A 143 18.52 -8.85 7.95
C PRO A 143 17.81 -8.94 9.32
N ASN A 144 16.89 -8.02 9.62
CA ASN A 144 16.00 -8.06 10.79
C ASN A 144 14.68 -8.78 10.47
N THR A 145 14.75 -10.09 10.25
CA THR A 145 13.59 -10.94 9.89
C THR A 145 13.04 -11.75 11.08
N GLY A 146 13.48 -11.45 12.30
CA GLY A 146 13.09 -12.21 13.49
C GLY A 146 13.34 -11.47 14.80
N LEU A 147 13.59 -12.23 15.85
CA LEU A 147 13.91 -11.76 17.18
C LEU A 147 15.22 -10.99 17.16
N ASN A 148 15.22 -9.83 17.82
CA ASN A 148 16.36 -8.94 17.94
C ASN A 148 16.67 -8.68 19.43
N LYS A 149 17.59 -7.77 19.72
CA LYS A 149 18.05 -7.50 21.09
C LYS A 149 16.95 -7.04 22.05
N THR A 150 15.84 -6.47 21.55
CA THR A 150 14.77 -5.96 22.43
C THR A 150 13.80 -7.06 22.88
N ASN A 151 13.68 -8.17 22.14
CA ASN A 151 12.68 -9.20 22.40
C ASN A 151 13.26 -10.60 22.68
N ILE A 152 14.53 -10.87 22.34
CA ILE A 152 15.16 -12.20 22.47
C ILE A 152 15.10 -12.78 23.89
N ASN A 153 15.21 -11.93 24.92
CA ASN A 153 15.26 -12.36 26.32
C ASN A 153 14.03 -13.16 26.74
N LYS A 154 12.87 -12.94 26.10
CA LYS A 154 11.62 -13.68 26.37
C LYS A 154 11.68 -15.14 25.90
N TYR A 155 12.67 -15.50 25.08
CA TYR A 155 12.77 -16.80 24.39
C TYR A 155 14.03 -17.59 24.76
N ILE A 156 15.01 -16.95 25.40
CA ILE A 156 16.14 -17.66 25.99
C ILE A 156 15.63 -18.70 27.00
N SER A 157 16.23 -19.89 26.98
CA SER A 157 15.86 -21.08 27.75
C SER A 157 14.53 -21.73 27.42
N LYS A 158 13.75 -21.19 26.45
CA LYS A 158 12.53 -21.87 25.97
C LYS A 158 12.90 -23.05 25.04
N PRO A 159 12.14 -24.16 25.11
CA PRO A 159 12.33 -25.27 24.19
C PRO A 159 11.84 -24.91 22.78
N LEU A 160 12.61 -25.28 21.77
CA LEU A 160 12.20 -25.17 20.36
C LEU A 160 11.05 -26.16 20.08
N GLN A 161 10.03 -25.73 19.35
CA GLN A 161 8.93 -26.61 18.88
C GLN A 161 9.20 -27.20 17.49
N VAL A 162 10.22 -26.68 16.81
CA VAL A 162 10.66 -27.13 15.48
C VAL A 162 12.18 -27.27 15.47
N GLU A 163 12.70 -28.13 14.59
CA GLU A 163 14.13 -28.20 14.31
C GLU A 163 14.55 -26.93 13.55
N LEU A 164 15.71 -26.36 13.92
CA LEU A 164 16.32 -25.25 13.20
C LEU A 164 17.65 -25.67 12.59
N LYS A 165 17.85 -25.38 11.32
CA LYS A 165 19.15 -25.52 10.67
C LYS A 165 20.06 -24.36 11.03
N LYS A 166 21.38 -24.54 10.86
CA LYS A 166 22.35 -23.45 10.90
C LYS A 166 21.90 -22.31 9.98
N GLU A 167 22.12 -21.07 10.42
CA GLU A 167 21.74 -19.83 9.73
C GLU A 167 20.22 -19.60 9.58
N ALA A 168 19.38 -20.39 10.25
CA ALA A 168 17.96 -20.12 10.33
C ALA A 168 17.68 -18.85 11.15
N GLY A 169 16.78 -17.99 10.65
CA GLY A 169 16.31 -16.82 11.38
C GLY A 169 15.44 -17.23 12.56
N LEU A 170 15.62 -16.57 13.70
CA LEU A 170 14.88 -16.90 14.91
C LEU A 170 13.60 -16.05 15.02
N THR A 171 12.43 -16.62 14.78
CA THR A 171 11.12 -15.95 14.97
C THR A 171 10.43 -16.40 16.26
N SER A 172 9.38 -15.71 16.69
CA SER A 172 8.63 -16.08 17.90
C SER A 172 7.86 -17.39 17.75
N SER A 173 7.36 -17.68 16.55
CA SER A 173 6.56 -18.90 16.30
C SER A 173 7.31 -20.21 16.46
N ILE A 174 8.64 -20.18 16.41
CA ILE A 174 9.49 -21.36 16.66
C ILE A 174 9.23 -21.95 18.05
N PHE A 175 8.74 -21.13 18.98
CA PHE A 175 8.45 -21.50 20.36
C PHE A 175 6.97 -21.79 20.62
N GLU A 176 6.13 -21.68 19.59
CA GLU A 176 4.68 -21.86 19.69
C GLU A 176 4.29 -23.20 19.07
N ASN A 177 3.33 -23.89 19.69
CA ASN A 177 2.80 -25.12 19.12
C ASN A 177 2.04 -24.80 17.84
N LYS A 178 2.25 -25.60 16.79
CA LYS A 178 1.39 -25.57 15.61
C LYS A 178 -0.02 -25.94 16.04
N CYS A 179 -0.91 -24.96 16.11
CA CYS A 179 -2.33 -25.25 16.19
C CYS A 179 -2.84 -25.45 14.75
N SER A 180 -3.78 -26.35 14.54
CA SER A 180 -4.57 -26.44 13.30
C SER A 180 -5.70 -25.41 13.33
N LEU A 181 -6.19 -24.99 12.17
CA LEU A 181 -7.39 -24.15 12.13
C LEU A 181 -8.61 -25.01 12.52
N PRO A 182 -9.58 -24.44 13.26
CA PRO A 182 -10.84 -25.14 13.49
C PRO A 182 -11.54 -25.47 12.17
N GLU A 183 -12.16 -26.65 12.08
CA GLU A 183 -12.78 -27.15 10.85
C GLU A 183 -13.91 -26.25 10.35
N TYR A 184 -14.66 -25.61 11.26
CA TYR A 184 -15.70 -24.65 10.89
C TYR A 184 -15.12 -23.42 10.17
N VAL A 185 -13.93 -22.93 10.58
CA VAL A 185 -13.24 -21.80 9.94
C VAL A 185 -12.83 -22.20 8.52
N ILE A 186 -12.27 -23.40 8.35
CA ILE A 186 -11.84 -23.91 7.04
C ILE A 186 -13.02 -24.00 6.08
N ASN A 187 -14.13 -24.61 6.52
CA ASN A 187 -15.32 -24.78 5.68
C ASN A 187 -15.96 -23.43 5.33
N LYS A 188 -15.97 -22.49 6.27
CA LYS A 188 -16.52 -21.15 6.04
C LYS A 188 -15.63 -20.32 5.13
N ALA A 189 -14.30 -20.39 5.29
CA ALA A 189 -13.33 -19.76 4.39
C ALA A 189 -13.51 -20.24 2.94
N LYS A 190 -13.69 -21.56 2.74
CA LYS A 190 -14.01 -22.15 1.43
C LYS A 190 -15.30 -21.59 0.84
N LYS A 191 -16.36 -21.50 1.65
CA LYS A 191 -17.67 -20.99 1.22
C LYS A 191 -17.60 -19.52 0.80
N ILE A 192 -16.88 -18.70 1.56
CA ILE A 192 -16.71 -17.26 1.28
C ILE A 192 -15.73 -17.04 0.11
N GLY A 193 -14.88 -18.01 -0.23
CA GLY A 193 -13.86 -17.86 -1.26
C GLY A 193 -12.61 -17.12 -0.77
N LEU A 194 -12.28 -17.25 0.53
CA LEU A 194 -11.03 -16.72 1.07
C LEU A 194 -9.82 -17.48 0.53
N SER A 195 -8.75 -16.75 0.25
CA SER A 195 -7.50 -17.22 -0.33
C SER A 195 -6.30 -16.64 0.43
N LEU A 196 -5.14 -17.28 0.33
CA LEU A 196 -3.89 -16.79 0.92
C LEU A 196 -2.82 -16.56 -0.15
N PRO A 197 -2.03 -15.47 -0.03
CA PRO A 197 -0.88 -15.26 -0.89
C PRO A 197 0.24 -16.22 -0.49
N VAL A 198 0.85 -16.85 -1.49
CA VAL A 198 1.90 -17.86 -1.30
C VAL A 198 3.00 -17.75 -2.33
N ARG A 199 4.23 -18.08 -1.92
CA ARG A 199 5.32 -18.39 -2.84
C ARG A 199 5.19 -19.83 -3.30
N LEU A 200 5.62 -20.13 -4.52
CA LEU A 200 5.51 -21.47 -5.10
C LEU A 200 6.17 -22.55 -4.22
N HIS A 201 7.34 -22.24 -3.66
CA HIS A 201 8.10 -23.17 -2.81
C HIS A 201 7.47 -23.40 -1.42
N ASP A 202 6.64 -22.46 -0.95
CA ASP A 202 5.97 -22.55 0.35
C ASP A 202 4.58 -23.18 0.29
N LEU A 203 4.01 -23.35 -0.92
CA LEU A 203 2.63 -23.81 -1.14
C LEU A 203 2.27 -25.04 -0.30
N LYS A 204 3.08 -26.11 -0.36
CA LYS A 204 2.80 -27.35 0.39
C LYS A 204 2.71 -27.12 1.89
N ILE A 205 3.59 -26.28 2.42
CA ILE A 205 3.64 -26.00 3.87
C ILE A 205 2.40 -25.19 4.25
N ILE A 206 2.09 -24.13 3.50
CA ILE A 206 0.93 -23.29 3.76
C ILE A 206 -0.37 -24.08 3.60
N GLU A 207 -0.53 -24.87 2.54
CA GLU A 207 -1.70 -25.72 2.31
C GLU A 207 -1.92 -26.72 3.44
N SER A 208 -0.84 -27.30 3.99
CA SER A 208 -0.94 -28.23 5.12
C SER A 208 -1.43 -27.57 6.41
N ILE A 209 -1.13 -26.28 6.61
CA ILE A 209 -1.53 -25.51 7.80
C ILE A 209 -2.92 -24.89 7.59
N PHE A 210 -3.20 -24.45 6.36
CA PHE A 210 -4.38 -23.71 5.94
C PHE A 210 -5.06 -24.38 4.74
N PRO A 211 -5.76 -25.51 4.92
CA PRO A 211 -6.37 -26.27 3.82
C PRO A 211 -7.70 -25.64 3.33
N ILE A 212 -7.66 -24.34 3.00
CA ILE A 212 -8.82 -23.52 2.60
C ILE A 212 -9.14 -23.62 1.11
N GLY A 213 -8.32 -24.31 0.32
CA GLY A 213 -8.63 -24.66 -1.08
C GLY A 213 -8.52 -23.53 -2.10
N ALA A 214 -7.96 -22.38 -1.73
CA ALA A 214 -7.69 -21.27 -2.65
C ALA A 214 -6.38 -20.56 -2.26
N PHE A 215 -5.54 -20.27 -3.25
CA PHE A 215 -4.24 -19.63 -3.05
C PHE A 215 -3.90 -18.68 -4.20
N GLU A 216 -3.22 -17.57 -3.89
CA GLU A 216 -2.67 -16.67 -4.90
C GLU A 216 -1.15 -16.79 -4.96
N PHE A 217 -0.60 -17.08 -6.14
CA PHE A 217 0.85 -17.11 -6.31
C PHE A 217 1.41 -15.70 -6.40
N HIS A 218 2.21 -15.32 -5.41
CA HIS A 218 2.99 -14.08 -5.40
C HIS A 218 4.40 -14.40 -5.88
N LEU A 219 4.65 -14.28 -7.18
CA LEU A 219 5.93 -14.67 -7.77
C LEU A 219 6.90 -13.48 -7.81
N SER A 220 8.20 -13.77 -7.76
CA SER A 220 9.25 -12.79 -8.07
C SER A 220 9.50 -12.78 -9.57
N PHE A 221 10.10 -11.71 -10.08
CA PHE A 221 10.48 -11.65 -11.49
C PHE A 221 11.45 -12.78 -11.87
N ASP A 222 12.37 -13.15 -10.96
CA ASP A 222 13.28 -14.28 -11.17
C ASP A 222 12.55 -15.63 -11.21
N GLU A 223 11.55 -15.85 -10.35
CA GLU A 223 10.72 -17.06 -10.37
C GLU A 223 9.92 -17.15 -11.68
N VAL A 224 9.29 -16.06 -12.13
CA VAL A 224 8.56 -16.02 -13.40
C VAL A 224 9.49 -16.30 -14.59
N LEU A 225 10.74 -15.81 -14.53
CA LEU A 225 11.75 -16.03 -15.55
C LEU A 225 12.39 -17.43 -15.49
N SER A 226 12.09 -18.22 -14.47
CA SER A 226 12.55 -19.60 -14.32
C SER A 226 11.50 -20.61 -14.82
N ASP A 227 11.93 -21.84 -15.10
CA ASP A 227 10.98 -22.90 -15.44
C ASP A 227 10.20 -23.34 -14.20
N ILE A 228 8.89 -23.15 -14.25
CA ILE A 228 7.97 -23.47 -13.15
C ILE A 228 7.35 -24.84 -13.39
N ASP A 229 7.56 -25.77 -12.45
CA ASP A 229 6.97 -27.09 -12.45
C ASP A 229 5.70 -27.14 -11.57
N LEU A 230 4.66 -27.80 -12.07
CA LEU A 230 3.36 -27.93 -11.41
C LEU A 230 3.12 -29.32 -10.78
N ILE A 231 4.10 -30.23 -10.80
CA ILE A 231 3.96 -31.61 -10.27
C ILE A 231 3.33 -31.67 -8.86
N ASN A 232 3.59 -30.66 -8.05
CA ASN A 232 3.20 -30.60 -6.65
C ASN A 232 1.98 -29.73 -6.36
N ILE A 233 1.30 -29.25 -7.40
CA ILE A 233 0.14 -28.37 -7.28
C ILE A 233 -1.13 -29.22 -7.23
N ASN A 234 -1.95 -28.98 -6.22
CA ASN A 234 -3.20 -29.69 -6.04
C ASN A 234 -4.26 -29.17 -7.02
N SER A 235 -4.76 -30.04 -7.90
CA SER A 235 -5.74 -29.69 -8.93
C SER A 235 -7.14 -29.36 -8.39
N LEU A 236 -7.42 -29.69 -7.12
CA LEU A 236 -8.72 -29.40 -6.49
C LEU A 236 -8.82 -27.98 -5.92
N ASN A 237 -7.71 -27.26 -5.84
CA ASN A 237 -7.68 -25.90 -5.32
C ASN A 237 -7.96 -24.88 -6.44
N LYS A 238 -8.42 -23.70 -6.03
CA LYS A 238 -8.51 -22.50 -6.88
C LYS A 238 -7.21 -21.73 -6.81
N TYR A 239 -6.78 -21.16 -7.93
CA TYR A 239 -5.57 -20.33 -7.98
C TYR A 239 -5.84 -18.99 -8.66
N SER A 240 -5.13 -17.97 -8.20
CA SER A 240 -4.86 -16.73 -8.95
C SER A 240 -3.35 -16.49 -8.95
N ILE A 241 -2.87 -15.56 -9.77
CA ILE A 241 -1.45 -15.17 -9.79
C ILE A 241 -1.35 -13.66 -9.68
N HIS A 242 -0.53 -13.18 -8.75
CA HIS A 242 -0.14 -11.78 -8.67
C HIS A 242 1.13 -11.57 -9.50
N LEU A 243 1.06 -10.67 -10.48
CA LEU A 243 2.20 -10.27 -11.30
C LEU A 243 3.27 -9.62 -10.42
N PRO A 244 4.56 -9.88 -10.69
CA PRO A 244 5.62 -9.08 -10.10
C PRO A 244 5.50 -7.61 -10.55
N ASP A 245 5.63 -6.67 -9.61
CA ASP A 245 5.63 -5.24 -9.95
C ASP A 245 6.91 -4.78 -10.66
N TYR A 246 7.96 -5.61 -10.61
CA TYR A 246 9.30 -5.31 -11.11
C TYR A 246 9.72 -6.27 -12.22
N ILE A 247 10.57 -5.80 -13.13
CA ILE A 247 11.26 -6.66 -14.10
C ILE A 247 12.70 -6.99 -13.68
N ASN A 248 13.25 -6.21 -12.75
CA ASN A 248 14.57 -6.38 -12.14
C ASN A 248 14.65 -5.49 -10.87
N PRO A 249 15.74 -5.53 -10.08
CA PRO A 249 15.85 -4.77 -8.83
C PRO A 249 15.74 -3.25 -8.92
N THR A 250 15.73 -2.67 -10.13
CA THR A 250 15.78 -1.21 -10.36
C THR A 250 14.69 -0.67 -11.27
N GLN A 251 13.88 -1.53 -11.89
CA GLN A 251 12.89 -1.12 -12.87
C GLN A 251 11.54 -1.78 -12.61
N LEU A 252 10.50 -0.94 -12.61
CA LEU A 252 9.11 -1.37 -12.58
C LEU A 252 8.72 -2.02 -13.91
N MET A 253 7.72 -2.89 -13.84
CA MET A 253 7.01 -3.38 -15.00
C MET A 253 6.26 -2.23 -15.68
N ASP A 254 6.54 -2.03 -16.96
CA ASP A 254 5.93 -1.00 -17.80
C ASP A 254 5.81 -1.52 -19.25
N PRO A 255 4.67 -2.15 -19.61
CA PRO A 255 4.44 -2.68 -20.96
C PRO A 255 4.32 -1.59 -22.04
N PHE A 256 4.31 -0.30 -21.66
CA PHE A 256 4.22 0.84 -22.57
C PHE A 256 5.44 1.76 -22.49
N SER A 257 6.51 1.34 -21.80
CA SER A 257 7.73 2.13 -21.65
C SER A 257 8.30 2.59 -22.98
N LYS A 258 8.79 3.84 -23.02
CA LYS A 258 9.57 4.38 -24.13
C LYS A 258 10.91 3.64 -24.28
N ASP A 259 11.43 3.10 -23.18
CA ASP A 259 12.61 2.23 -23.23
C ASP A 259 12.22 0.86 -23.80
N ASN A 260 12.78 0.53 -24.96
CA ASN A 260 12.48 -0.72 -25.66
C ASN A 260 12.89 -1.97 -24.86
N GLY A 261 13.89 -1.87 -23.99
CA GLY A 261 14.36 -2.97 -23.15
C GLY A 261 13.36 -3.27 -22.04
N GLN A 262 12.98 -2.24 -21.27
CA GLN A 262 11.97 -2.31 -20.21
C GLN A 262 10.63 -2.79 -20.77
N ARG A 263 10.20 -2.24 -21.91
CA ARG A 263 8.93 -2.65 -22.54
C ARG A 263 8.91 -4.14 -22.88
N LYS A 264 9.95 -4.64 -23.55
CA LYS A 264 10.05 -6.06 -23.93
C LYS A 264 10.15 -6.97 -22.70
N ALA A 265 10.91 -6.57 -21.69
CA ALA A 265 11.04 -7.34 -20.45
C ALA A 265 9.71 -7.41 -19.71
N SER A 266 8.95 -6.30 -19.66
CA SER A 266 7.63 -6.23 -19.03
C SER A 266 6.63 -7.14 -19.72
N LEU A 267 6.53 -7.07 -21.06
CA LEU A 267 5.66 -7.95 -21.83
C LEU A 267 6.05 -9.43 -21.65
N ASN A 268 7.34 -9.75 -21.59
CA ASN A 268 7.80 -11.12 -21.34
C ASN A 268 7.39 -11.63 -19.95
N ILE A 269 7.44 -10.80 -18.89
CA ILE A 269 6.95 -11.18 -17.57
C ILE A 269 5.44 -11.46 -17.60
N ILE A 270 4.65 -10.60 -18.25
CA ILE A 270 3.21 -10.78 -18.38
C ILE A 270 2.91 -12.07 -19.18
N ASP A 271 3.53 -12.25 -20.34
CA ASP A 271 3.34 -13.42 -21.20
C ASP A 271 3.66 -14.74 -20.48
N ARG A 272 4.75 -14.77 -19.71
CA ARG A 272 5.13 -15.98 -18.95
C ARG A 272 4.18 -16.26 -17.80
N THR A 273 3.69 -15.21 -17.15
CA THR A 273 2.70 -15.35 -16.07
C THR A 273 1.35 -15.83 -16.61
N VAL A 274 0.91 -15.30 -17.76
CA VAL A 274 -0.30 -15.75 -18.46
C VAL A 274 -0.16 -17.22 -18.88
N LYS A 275 0.99 -17.63 -19.44
CA LYS A 275 1.24 -19.05 -19.75
C LYS A 275 1.21 -19.96 -18.54
N LEU A 276 1.68 -19.47 -17.38
CA LEU A 276 1.56 -20.22 -16.13
C LEU A 276 0.09 -20.35 -15.71
N ALA A 277 -0.69 -19.27 -15.83
CA ALA A 277 -2.12 -19.30 -15.58
C ALA A 277 -2.81 -20.33 -16.49
N GLU A 278 -2.56 -20.31 -17.80
CA GLU A 278 -3.09 -21.31 -18.75
C GLU A 278 -2.82 -22.75 -18.30
N ARG A 279 -1.57 -23.07 -17.93
CA ARG A 279 -1.20 -24.40 -17.43
C ARG A 279 -1.91 -24.77 -16.13
N LEU A 280 -2.18 -23.81 -15.25
CA LEU A 280 -2.97 -24.03 -14.03
C LEU A 280 -4.47 -24.21 -14.35
N GLN A 281 -4.99 -23.52 -15.36
CA GLN A 281 -6.36 -23.74 -15.85
C GLN A 281 -6.50 -25.15 -16.43
N ASP A 282 -5.52 -25.63 -17.21
CA ASP A 282 -5.50 -27.00 -17.73
C ASP A 282 -5.46 -28.04 -16.60
N LEU A 283 -4.71 -27.76 -15.53
CA LEU A 283 -4.57 -28.66 -14.38
C LEU A 283 -5.84 -28.72 -13.52
N THR A 284 -6.49 -27.58 -13.30
CA THR A 284 -7.61 -27.45 -12.34
C THR A 284 -8.98 -27.50 -13.00
N GLY A 285 -9.07 -27.20 -14.29
CA GLY A 285 -10.33 -26.98 -15.00
C GLY A 285 -11.05 -25.68 -14.59
N LEU A 286 -10.40 -24.78 -13.85
CA LEU A 286 -10.97 -23.54 -13.34
C LEU A 286 -10.23 -22.32 -13.92
N PRO A 287 -10.90 -21.16 -14.08
CA PRO A 287 -10.22 -19.92 -14.46
C PRO A 287 -9.16 -19.52 -13.43
N VAL A 288 -8.02 -19.01 -13.91
CA VAL A 288 -6.89 -18.54 -13.10
C VAL A 288 -6.60 -17.09 -13.49
N PRO A 289 -7.19 -16.09 -12.80
CA PRO A 289 -6.96 -14.69 -13.13
C PRO A 289 -5.53 -14.28 -12.76
N VAL A 290 -5.00 -13.32 -13.52
CA VAL A 290 -3.69 -12.71 -13.30
C VAL A 290 -3.91 -11.26 -12.85
N VAL A 291 -3.60 -10.97 -11.58
CA VAL A 291 -3.73 -9.63 -10.99
C VAL A 291 -2.42 -8.86 -11.17
N GLY A 292 -2.46 -7.55 -11.43
CA GLY A 292 -1.24 -6.74 -11.51
C GLY A 292 -1.40 -5.25 -11.23
N SER A 293 -0.31 -4.64 -10.74
CA SER A 293 -0.24 -3.23 -10.34
C SER A 293 0.20 -2.31 -11.49
N PHE A 294 -0.71 -2.00 -12.41
CA PHE A 294 -0.43 -1.10 -13.53
C PHE A 294 -0.57 0.37 -13.10
N SER A 295 0.54 1.09 -12.97
CA SER A 295 0.56 2.41 -12.32
C SER A 295 1.17 3.57 -13.13
N ILE A 296 1.81 3.27 -14.26
CA ILE A 296 2.60 4.26 -15.01
C ILE A 296 1.75 4.92 -16.10
N VAL A 297 1.64 6.25 -16.04
CA VAL A 297 0.93 7.08 -17.03
C VAL A 297 1.95 7.80 -17.90
N HIS A 298 1.91 7.58 -19.23
CA HIS A 298 2.85 8.18 -20.18
C HIS A 298 2.38 9.50 -20.80
N GLN A 299 1.08 9.64 -21.04
CA GLN A 299 0.47 10.82 -21.66
C GLN A 299 -0.61 11.41 -20.74
N ASP A 300 -1.72 10.70 -20.60
CA ASP A 300 -2.84 11.07 -19.76
C ASP A 300 -3.64 9.82 -19.35
N ARG A 301 -4.63 10.04 -18.48
CA ARG A 301 -5.48 8.98 -17.93
C ARG A 301 -6.30 8.26 -19.02
N LEU A 302 -6.77 8.98 -20.04
CA LEU A 302 -7.54 8.37 -21.13
C LEU A 302 -6.67 7.38 -21.92
N ASN A 303 -5.49 7.82 -22.35
CA ASN A 303 -4.55 6.99 -23.08
C ASN A 303 -4.08 5.79 -22.25
N PHE A 304 -3.86 5.97 -20.94
CA PHE A 304 -3.58 4.85 -20.03
C PHE A 304 -4.65 3.77 -20.13
N PHE A 305 -5.94 4.12 -19.95
CA PHE A 305 -7.01 3.13 -20.00
C PHE A 305 -7.19 2.52 -21.39
N GLU A 306 -7.03 3.29 -22.46
CA GLU A 306 -7.13 2.77 -23.84
C GLU A 306 -6.06 1.72 -24.14
N GLU A 307 -4.79 2.02 -23.85
CA GLU A 307 -3.67 1.11 -24.10
C GLU A 307 -3.78 -0.17 -23.27
N HIS A 308 -4.11 -0.04 -21.98
CA HIS A 308 -4.26 -1.18 -21.09
C HIS A 308 -5.48 -2.04 -21.45
N THR A 309 -6.58 -1.46 -21.88
CA THR A 309 -7.75 -2.22 -22.37
C THR A 309 -7.37 -3.09 -23.56
N VAL A 310 -6.63 -2.55 -24.53
CA VAL A 310 -6.15 -3.34 -25.69
C VAL A 310 -5.26 -4.50 -25.25
N LEU A 311 -4.37 -4.27 -24.28
CA LEU A 311 -3.51 -5.30 -23.72
C LEU A 311 -4.32 -6.41 -23.02
N PHE A 312 -5.22 -6.04 -22.10
CA PHE A 312 -6.02 -7.02 -21.35
C PHE A 312 -6.93 -7.85 -22.27
N GLU A 313 -7.58 -7.21 -23.24
CA GLU A 313 -8.40 -7.90 -24.24
C GLU A 313 -7.59 -8.85 -25.12
N SER A 314 -6.29 -8.58 -25.33
CA SER A 314 -5.43 -9.52 -26.06
C SER A 314 -5.27 -10.85 -25.32
N TYR A 315 -5.05 -10.83 -24.01
CA TYR A 315 -4.92 -12.04 -23.19
C TYR A 315 -6.27 -12.72 -22.91
N LYS A 316 -7.34 -11.94 -22.73
CA LYS A 316 -8.70 -12.47 -22.54
C LYS A 316 -9.15 -13.31 -23.73
N LYS A 317 -8.78 -12.93 -24.96
CA LYS A 317 -9.01 -13.74 -26.17
C LYS A 317 -8.28 -15.08 -26.17
N HIS A 318 -7.21 -15.21 -25.39
CA HIS A 318 -6.48 -16.46 -25.16
C HIS A 318 -6.98 -17.22 -23.93
N GLY A 319 -8.04 -16.74 -23.26
CA GLY A 319 -8.70 -17.45 -22.17
C GLY A 319 -8.14 -17.18 -20.78
N VAL A 320 -7.28 -16.17 -20.61
CA VAL A 320 -6.78 -15.71 -19.31
C VAL A 320 -7.15 -14.23 -19.10
N GLU A 321 -7.79 -13.93 -17.99
CA GLU A 321 -8.13 -12.57 -17.62
C GLU A 321 -6.97 -11.91 -16.86
N VAL A 322 -6.40 -10.86 -17.43
CA VAL A 322 -5.44 -9.98 -16.75
C VAL A 322 -6.21 -8.80 -16.17
N ILE A 323 -6.10 -8.62 -14.86
CA ILE A 323 -6.97 -7.76 -14.06
C ILE A 323 -6.10 -6.71 -13.35
N PRO A 324 -6.25 -5.41 -13.65
CA PRO A 324 -5.56 -4.38 -12.89
C PRO A 324 -6.08 -4.29 -11.45
N GLN A 325 -5.17 -4.11 -10.51
CA GLN A 325 -5.47 -3.86 -9.10
C GLN A 325 -5.80 -2.39 -8.84
N TRP A 326 -6.72 -2.14 -7.91
CA TRP A 326 -6.93 -0.83 -7.33
C TRP A 326 -5.73 -0.46 -6.45
N LEU A 327 -5.11 0.69 -6.70
CA LEU A 327 -3.80 1.06 -6.17
C LEU A 327 -3.92 2.07 -5.01
N PRO A 328 -2.91 2.14 -4.13
CA PRO A 328 -2.89 3.18 -3.12
C PRO A 328 -2.56 4.53 -3.78
N PRO A 329 -2.96 5.67 -3.18
CA PRO A 329 -2.52 6.99 -3.63
C PRO A 329 -0.99 7.17 -3.54
N ILE A 330 -0.38 6.52 -2.55
CA ILE A 330 1.06 6.56 -2.29
C ILE A 330 1.57 5.12 -2.23
N ALA A 331 2.37 4.71 -3.21
CA ALA A 331 2.97 3.39 -3.27
C ALA A 331 4.43 3.41 -2.81
N TRP A 332 4.94 2.25 -2.39
CA TRP A 332 6.32 2.08 -1.93
C TRP A 332 7.16 1.34 -2.97
N TYR A 333 7.95 2.08 -3.75
CA TYR A 333 8.85 1.49 -4.75
C TYR A 333 10.31 1.76 -4.40
N PHE A 334 11.14 0.71 -4.44
CA PHE A 334 12.58 0.78 -4.17
C PHE A 334 12.94 1.46 -2.82
N GLY A 335 12.05 1.36 -1.83
CA GLY A 335 12.22 1.96 -0.50
C GLY A 335 11.85 3.45 -0.41
N GLY A 336 11.36 4.06 -1.50
CA GLY A 336 10.81 5.41 -1.53
C GLY A 336 9.29 5.41 -1.75
N SER A 337 8.63 6.52 -1.37
CA SER A 337 7.21 6.75 -1.65
C SER A 337 7.02 7.40 -3.01
N VAL A 338 6.06 6.91 -3.80
CA VAL A 338 5.70 7.43 -5.11
C VAL A 338 4.20 7.69 -5.15
N ASN A 339 3.80 8.91 -5.53
CA ASN A 339 2.39 9.22 -5.73
C ASN A 339 1.90 8.57 -7.03
N LEU A 340 0.77 7.87 -6.95
CA LEU A 340 0.10 7.27 -8.08
C LEU A 340 -1.11 8.12 -8.48
N HIS A 341 -1.45 8.09 -9.77
CA HIS A 341 -2.45 9.00 -10.34
C HIS A 341 -3.53 8.29 -11.17
N VAL A 342 -3.59 6.96 -11.09
CA VAL A 342 -4.55 6.10 -11.79
C VAL A 342 -4.89 4.90 -10.93
N MET A 343 -6.05 4.30 -11.19
CA MET A 343 -6.58 3.16 -10.46
C MET A 343 -6.74 3.41 -8.95
N ASN A 344 -6.95 4.66 -8.53
CA ASN A 344 -6.96 5.03 -7.11
C ASN A 344 -7.94 6.15 -6.73
N GLU A 345 -8.70 6.68 -7.69
CA GLU A 345 -9.59 7.82 -7.50
C GLU A 345 -10.96 7.64 -8.19
N MET A 346 -12.01 8.35 -7.74
CA MET A 346 -13.36 8.26 -8.31
C MET A 346 -13.45 8.49 -9.82
N ILE A 347 -12.58 9.33 -10.40
CA ILE A 347 -12.57 9.57 -11.84
C ILE A 347 -12.14 8.32 -12.63
N ASP A 348 -11.34 7.41 -12.05
CA ASP A 348 -10.95 6.13 -12.67
C ASP A 348 -12.16 5.22 -12.90
N VAL A 349 -13.16 5.30 -12.02
CA VAL A 349 -14.40 4.51 -12.11
C VAL A 349 -15.12 4.74 -13.43
N GLU A 350 -15.10 5.98 -13.95
CA GLU A 350 -15.72 6.31 -15.23
C GLU A 350 -15.05 5.55 -16.38
N PHE A 351 -13.72 5.48 -16.38
CA PHE A 351 -12.96 4.77 -17.40
C PHE A 351 -13.10 3.25 -17.27
N ILE A 352 -13.03 2.72 -16.05
CA ILE A 352 -13.21 1.28 -15.77
C ILE A 352 -14.56 0.81 -16.32
N LYS A 353 -15.63 1.58 -16.09
CA LYS A 353 -16.97 1.28 -16.62
C LYS A 353 -17.06 1.47 -18.13
N LYS A 354 -16.46 2.53 -18.67
CA LYS A 354 -16.47 2.82 -20.11
C LYS A 354 -15.86 1.67 -20.93
N TYR A 355 -14.78 1.07 -20.43
CA TYR A 355 -14.04 0.01 -21.12
C TYR A 355 -14.36 -1.41 -20.61
N ASP A 356 -15.33 -1.55 -19.69
CA ASP A 356 -15.71 -2.83 -19.05
C ASP A 356 -14.52 -3.62 -18.49
N ILE A 357 -13.60 -2.92 -17.83
CA ILE A 357 -12.40 -3.52 -17.26
C ILE A 357 -12.79 -4.25 -15.97
N GLY A 358 -12.45 -5.53 -15.87
CA GLY A 358 -12.48 -6.27 -14.61
C GLY A 358 -11.37 -5.77 -13.69
N ILE A 359 -11.62 -5.63 -12.39
CA ILE A 359 -10.62 -5.15 -11.42
C ILE A 359 -10.43 -6.11 -10.25
N CYS A 360 -9.22 -6.08 -9.69
CA CYS A 360 -8.96 -6.55 -8.34
C CYS A 360 -9.17 -5.36 -7.41
N LEU A 361 -10.21 -5.39 -6.59
CA LEU A 361 -10.42 -4.35 -5.60
C LEU A 361 -9.60 -4.66 -4.36
N ASP A 362 -8.58 -3.87 -4.13
CA ASP A 362 -7.84 -3.90 -2.88
C ASP A 362 -8.52 -3.00 -1.84
N ILE A 363 -9.06 -3.62 -0.80
CA ILE A 363 -9.80 -2.94 0.26
C ILE A 363 -8.90 -2.00 1.05
N CYS A 364 -7.65 -2.42 1.29
CA CYS A 364 -6.67 -1.61 2.00
C CYS A 364 -6.35 -0.35 1.19
N HIS A 365 -6.03 -0.49 -0.09
CA HIS A 365 -5.76 0.65 -0.97
C HIS A 365 -6.97 1.58 -1.15
N MET A 366 -8.18 1.03 -1.20
CA MET A 366 -9.40 1.84 -1.24
C MET A 366 -9.59 2.66 0.04
N ILE A 367 -9.27 2.11 1.22
CA ILE A 367 -9.30 2.86 2.49
C ILE A 367 -8.25 3.99 2.46
N LEU A 368 -7.03 3.71 2.04
CA LEU A 368 -5.99 4.73 1.90
C LEU A 368 -6.41 5.82 0.89
N GLY A 369 -7.03 5.43 -0.22
CA GLY A 369 -7.64 6.30 -1.21
C GLY A 369 -8.74 7.20 -0.65
N ARG A 370 -9.67 6.63 0.13
CA ARG A 370 -10.71 7.39 0.84
C ARG A 370 -10.08 8.43 1.74
N ASN A 371 -9.06 8.07 2.50
CA ASN A 371 -8.44 8.95 3.47
C ASN A 371 -7.64 10.07 2.80
N TYR A 372 -7.07 9.82 1.63
CA TYR A 372 -6.31 10.78 0.85
C TYR A 372 -7.19 11.73 0.01
N TYR A 373 -8.18 11.19 -0.70
CA TYR A 373 -9.04 11.95 -1.62
C TYR A 373 -10.41 12.33 -1.06
N HIS A 374 -10.77 11.82 0.13
CA HIS A 374 -12.05 12.07 0.81
C HIS A 374 -13.30 11.65 0.01
N PHE A 375 -13.21 10.60 -0.81
CA PHE A 375 -14.36 10.05 -1.53
C PHE A 375 -15.24 9.13 -0.67
N SER A 376 -16.46 8.83 -1.10
CA SER A 376 -17.34 7.85 -0.45
C SER A 376 -17.07 6.44 -0.95
N THR A 377 -16.70 5.53 -0.03
CA THR A 377 -16.47 4.11 -0.36
C THR A 377 -17.74 3.38 -0.77
N ASP A 378 -18.88 3.73 -0.18
CA ASP A 378 -20.18 3.14 -0.55
C ASP A 378 -20.52 3.44 -2.01
N LEU A 379 -20.34 4.70 -2.45
CA LEU A 379 -20.59 5.10 -3.84
C LEU A 379 -19.63 4.42 -4.82
N LEU A 380 -18.37 4.24 -4.42
CA LEU A 380 -17.36 3.57 -5.23
C LEU A 380 -17.70 2.09 -5.41
N LEU A 381 -18.01 1.38 -4.33
CA LEU A 381 -18.41 -0.03 -4.36
C LEU A 381 -19.66 -0.25 -5.23
N ASP A 382 -20.69 0.58 -5.05
CA ASP A 382 -21.90 0.51 -5.87
C ASP A 382 -21.59 0.73 -7.35
N SER A 383 -20.68 1.66 -7.66
CA SER A 383 -20.31 1.99 -9.04
C SER A 383 -19.48 0.90 -9.72
N LEU A 384 -18.63 0.20 -8.97
CA LEU A 384 -17.73 -0.84 -9.47
C LEU A 384 -18.28 -2.26 -9.29
N LYS A 385 -19.48 -2.44 -8.74
CA LYS A 385 -20.05 -3.75 -8.38
C LYS A 385 -19.94 -4.82 -9.47
N ASN A 386 -20.14 -4.44 -10.73
CA ASN A 386 -20.09 -5.37 -11.87
C ASN A 386 -18.67 -5.60 -12.43
N ASN A 387 -17.72 -4.74 -12.07
CA ASN A 387 -16.33 -4.76 -12.51
C ASN A 387 -15.42 -5.51 -11.52
N ILE A 388 -15.82 -5.66 -10.25
CA ILE A 388 -15.04 -6.40 -9.25
C ILE A 388 -15.05 -7.89 -9.59
N ARG A 389 -13.86 -8.42 -9.92
CA ARG A 389 -13.63 -9.83 -10.28
C ARG A 389 -12.76 -10.57 -9.28
N HIS A 390 -12.02 -9.83 -8.48
CA HIS A 390 -11.08 -10.33 -7.47
C HIS A 390 -10.94 -9.29 -6.37
N ILE A 391 -10.58 -9.70 -5.16
CA ILE A 391 -10.44 -8.79 -4.02
C ILE A 391 -9.18 -9.15 -3.23
N HIS A 392 -8.45 -8.11 -2.84
CA HIS A 392 -7.41 -8.19 -1.82
C HIS A 392 -7.93 -7.56 -0.53
N ILE A 393 -7.73 -8.25 0.60
CA ILE A 393 -8.27 -7.86 1.91
C ILE A 393 -7.14 -7.74 2.92
N ALA A 394 -6.96 -6.52 3.39
CA ALA A 394 -6.29 -6.18 4.63
C ALA A 394 -6.98 -4.94 5.24
N ASP A 395 -6.65 -4.62 6.49
CA ASP A 395 -7.11 -3.39 7.12
C ASP A 395 -6.07 -2.27 6.88
N ALA A 396 -6.46 -1.02 7.12
CA ALA A 396 -5.58 0.13 6.89
C ALA A 396 -5.86 1.28 7.86
N ILE A 397 -4.90 2.20 8.01
CA ILE A 397 -5.08 3.43 8.79
C ILE A 397 -4.40 4.61 8.11
N GLY A 398 -5.03 5.79 8.17
CA GLY A 398 -4.47 7.00 7.58
C GLY A 398 -4.26 6.86 6.07
N ILE A 399 -3.16 7.43 5.56
CA ILE A 399 -2.84 7.48 4.12
C ILE A 399 -1.69 6.56 3.70
N ASP A 400 -1.00 5.94 4.67
CA ASP A 400 0.21 5.15 4.45
C ASP A 400 0.33 3.89 5.32
N GLY A 401 -0.65 3.63 6.21
CA GLY A 401 -0.71 2.47 7.07
C GLY A 401 -1.38 1.28 6.40
N GLU A 402 -0.68 0.67 5.45
CA GLU A 402 -1.16 -0.44 4.60
C GLU A 402 -0.98 -1.82 5.25
N GLY A 403 -1.85 -2.79 4.91
CA GLY A 403 -1.64 -4.21 5.19
C GLY A 403 -1.81 -4.60 6.66
N LEU A 404 -2.62 -3.88 7.44
CA LEU A 404 -2.82 -4.13 8.86
C LEU A 404 -3.64 -5.41 9.12
N ASP A 405 -3.49 -5.94 10.34
CA ASP A 405 -4.33 -7.02 10.85
C ASP A 405 -5.81 -6.57 10.84
N ILE A 406 -6.70 -7.47 10.41
CA ILE A 406 -8.14 -7.21 10.34
C ILE A 406 -8.69 -6.66 11.67
N GLY A 407 -9.30 -5.49 11.65
CA GLY A 407 -9.89 -4.82 12.81
C GLY A 407 -8.91 -4.08 13.71
N THR A 408 -7.73 -3.72 13.18
CA THR A 408 -6.75 -2.87 13.88
C THR A 408 -6.62 -1.47 13.26
N GLY A 409 -7.26 -1.25 12.11
CA GLY A 409 -7.37 0.05 11.47
C GLY A 409 -8.51 0.91 12.04
N GLU A 410 -9.07 1.75 11.18
CA GLU A 410 -10.16 2.67 11.56
C GLU A 410 -11.48 1.91 11.77
N PRO A 411 -12.28 2.21 12.82
CA PRO A 411 -13.52 1.48 13.12
C PRO A 411 -14.51 1.36 11.96
N GLU A 412 -14.59 2.39 11.12
CA GLU A 412 -15.42 2.45 9.91
C GLU A 412 -15.02 1.43 8.83
N ASN A 413 -13.78 0.94 8.83
CA ASN A 413 -13.30 -0.05 7.86
C ASN A 413 -14.01 -1.40 8.03
N ILE A 414 -14.54 -1.71 9.22
CA ILE A 414 -15.20 -2.99 9.49
C ILE A 414 -16.41 -3.20 8.59
N LYS A 415 -17.22 -2.16 8.36
CA LYS A 415 -18.37 -2.23 7.46
C LYS A 415 -17.89 -2.57 6.04
N LEU A 416 -16.86 -1.86 5.58
CA LEU A 416 -16.30 -2.02 4.25
C LEU A 416 -15.73 -3.42 4.01
N ILE A 417 -14.98 -3.95 4.98
CA ILE A 417 -14.43 -5.30 4.93
C ILE A 417 -15.57 -6.33 4.88
N LYS A 418 -16.65 -6.13 5.63
CA LYS A 418 -17.83 -7.00 5.56
C LYS A 418 -18.50 -6.96 4.20
N ASP A 419 -18.72 -5.78 3.64
CA ASP A 419 -19.33 -5.61 2.32
C ASP A 419 -18.49 -6.33 1.24
N ALA A 420 -17.16 -6.31 1.36
CA ALA A 420 -16.25 -7.03 0.47
C ALA A 420 -16.39 -8.57 0.55
N LEU A 421 -16.78 -9.12 1.70
CA LEU A 421 -16.97 -10.57 1.89
C LEU A 421 -18.20 -11.11 1.14
N GLU A 422 -19.16 -10.25 0.77
CA GLU A 422 -20.38 -10.64 0.07
C GLU A 422 -20.21 -10.85 -1.45
N TYR A 423 -19.10 -10.41 -2.04
CA TYR A 423 -18.84 -10.57 -3.48
C TYR A 423 -18.55 -12.03 -3.84
N ASP A 424 -19.09 -12.54 -4.94
CA ASP A 424 -18.81 -13.92 -5.39
C ASP A 424 -17.52 -13.99 -6.23
N CYS A 425 -16.37 -13.80 -5.57
CA CYS A 425 -15.04 -13.87 -6.16
C CYS A 425 -13.99 -14.36 -5.14
N ILE A 426 -12.77 -14.62 -5.63
CA ILE A 426 -11.62 -14.93 -4.78
C ILE A 426 -11.26 -13.69 -3.96
N LYS A 427 -11.00 -13.89 -2.66
CA LYS A 427 -10.63 -12.85 -1.69
C LYS A 427 -9.32 -13.20 -1.02
N VAL A 428 -8.22 -12.62 -1.46
CA VAL A 428 -6.88 -12.91 -0.95
C VAL A 428 -6.61 -12.07 0.29
N ILE A 429 -6.11 -12.70 1.34
CA ILE A 429 -5.79 -12.02 2.59
C ILE A 429 -4.34 -11.50 2.54
N GLU A 430 -4.18 -10.19 2.39
CA GLU A 430 -2.88 -9.52 2.22
C GLU A 430 -2.38 -8.83 3.50
N VAL A 431 -2.62 -9.47 4.66
CA VAL A 431 -2.05 -8.99 5.92
C VAL A 431 -0.52 -8.99 5.82
N TRP A 432 0.09 -7.86 6.13
CA TRP A 432 1.52 -7.65 6.04
C TRP A 432 2.27 -8.73 6.82
N GLN A 433 3.18 -9.42 6.12
CA GLN A 433 3.98 -10.49 6.72
C GLN A 433 3.12 -11.59 7.35
N GLY A 434 1.90 -11.81 6.86
CA GLY A 434 0.96 -12.78 7.41
C GLY A 434 1.46 -14.22 7.42
N HIS A 435 2.41 -14.55 6.51
CA HIS A 435 3.12 -15.83 6.42
C HIS A 435 4.17 -16.03 7.53
N LEU A 436 4.68 -14.93 8.11
CA LEU A 436 5.60 -15.02 9.23
C LEU A 436 4.94 -15.72 10.41
N ASN A 437 5.79 -16.20 11.30
CA ASN A 437 5.34 -16.87 12.51
C ASN A 437 4.44 -18.10 12.26
N ASN A 438 4.76 -18.94 11.25
CA ASN A 438 3.93 -20.07 10.81
C ASN A 438 2.52 -19.66 10.35
N GLY A 439 2.40 -18.51 9.69
CA GLY A 439 1.12 -18.02 9.20
C GLY A 439 0.22 -17.42 10.29
N ALA A 440 0.77 -16.91 11.39
CA ALA A 440 -0.04 -16.41 12.51
C ALA A 440 -0.98 -15.27 12.10
N GLY A 441 -0.52 -14.37 11.23
CA GLY A 441 -1.36 -13.30 10.67
C GLY A 441 -2.50 -13.88 9.83
N PHE A 442 -2.19 -14.84 8.95
CA PHE A 442 -3.21 -15.53 8.15
C PHE A 442 -4.25 -16.26 9.01
N ARG A 443 -3.82 -16.96 10.07
CA ARG A 443 -4.71 -17.60 11.03
C ARG A 443 -5.68 -16.60 11.66
N ASN A 444 -5.15 -15.50 12.19
CA ASN A 444 -5.96 -14.50 12.87
C ASN A 444 -6.94 -13.83 11.91
N ALA A 445 -6.50 -13.53 10.69
CA ALA A 445 -7.34 -12.96 9.66
C ALA A 445 -8.45 -13.92 9.22
N LEU A 446 -8.14 -15.20 8.99
CA LEU A 446 -9.14 -16.22 8.64
C LEU A 446 -10.21 -16.36 9.72
N ILE A 447 -9.82 -16.42 10.99
CA ILE A 447 -10.77 -16.48 12.12
C ILE A 447 -11.66 -15.23 12.12
N LYS A 448 -11.06 -14.03 12.11
CA LYS A 448 -11.82 -12.77 12.15
C LYS A 448 -12.75 -12.60 10.95
N LEU A 449 -12.30 -12.85 9.72
CA LEU A 449 -13.12 -12.68 8.52
C LEU A 449 -14.27 -13.69 8.49
N THR A 450 -14.03 -14.93 8.91
CA THR A 450 -15.11 -15.93 9.03
C THR A 450 -16.11 -15.58 10.12
N GLU A 451 -15.70 -14.97 11.24
CA GLU A 451 -16.61 -14.43 12.26
C GLU A 451 -17.39 -13.21 11.74
N MET A 452 -16.76 -12.31 10.97
CA MET A 452 -17.39 -11.10 10.43
C MET A 452 -18.50 -11.37 9.42
N TYR A 453 -18.37 -12.44 8.63
CA TYR A 453 -19.42 -12.93 7.72
C TYR A 453 -20.64 -13.51 8.48
N GLU A 454 -20.65 -13.49 9.82
CA GLU A 454 -21.74 -13.99 10.66
C GLU A 454 -22.57 -12.88 11.34
N ALA A 455 -22.72 -11.72 10.71
CA ALA A 455 -23.58 -10.63 11.19
C ALA A 455 -24.76 -10.37 10.26
#